data_AF-A0A6J1BB20-F1
#
_entry.id   AF-A0A6J1BB20-F1
#
_cell.length_a   1.000
_cell.length_b   1.000
_cell.length_c   1.000
_cell.angle_alpha   90.00
_cell.angle_beta   90.00
_cell.angle_gamma   90.00
#
_symmetry.space_group_name_H-M   'P 1'
#
loop_
_entity.id
_entity.type
_entity.pdbx_description
1 polymer ?
#
loop_
_entity_poly.entity_id
_entity_poly.type
_entity_poly.pdbx_seq_one_letter_code
_entity_poly.pdbx_strand_id
1 'polypeptide(L)'
;MASPYRDRTAEFRSLLQTLQKIGGVSSVNDSHLQNDHVSKPAAPLCSRSEFNKKASLIGSGIQETSQKIVRLAKLAKRSSMFDDPIMEIQELTALIKSDITALNMALSDLQTLQNMEIADGNYSEDRVVHSTTVCDDLKGKLMGATKHLQDVLTARTENIKAHENRKQIFSKNASRENPFQRQTESVTEPPPWSSSSTASGSLPQSGLPPNGVQAGSQLRRRPAVDGTPSHHMEMSMLQQVVPRQEHYSQSRAVALQNVESTISELSGIFTHLATMVAQQGELAIRIDEDMDQSLANVEGARNALLRHLNQISSNRWLLIKIFIAIVFFLVVFIIFVA
;
A
#
# COMPACT_ATOMS: atom_id res chain seq x y z
N MET A 1 29.35 3.89 -14.53
CA MET A 1 30.49 3.21 -13.91
C MET A 1 30.18 3.06 -12.43
N ALA A 2 29.85 1.86 -11.96
CA ALA A 2 29.55 1.60 -10.55
C ALA A 2 30.86 1.27 -9.82
N SER A 3 31.21 2.05 -8.80
CA SER A 3 32.31 1.73 -7.89
C SER A 3 32.01 0.44 -7.13
N PRO A 4 32.90 -0.58 -7.14
CA PRO A 4 32.68 -1.80 -6.39
C PRO A 4 33.03 -1.52 -4.93
N TYR A 5 32.04 -1.49 -4.05
CA TYR A 5 32.27 -1.43 -2.62
C TYR A 5 33.03 -2.70 -2.20
N ARG A 6 34.30 -2.52 -1.80
CA ARG A 6 35.14 -3.61 -1.30
C ARG A 6 34.82 -3.83 0.18
N ASP A 7 34.32 -5.02 0.52
CA ASP A 7 34.08 -5.42 1.90
C ASP A 7 35.42 -5.49 2.67
N ARG A 8 35.62 -4.54 3.59
CA ARG A 8 36.82 -4.46 4.45
C ARG A 8 36.58 -5.03 5.86
N THR A 9 35.46 -5.73 6.07
CA THR A 9 35.13 -6.31 7.39
C THR A 9 36.22 -7.28 7.86
N ALA A 10 36.83 -8.03 6.94
CA ALA A 10 37.93 -8.94 7.26
C ALA A 10 39.21 -8.20 7.72
N GLU A 11 39.55 -7.10 7.03
CA GLU A 11 40.71 -6.25 7.38
C GLU A 11 40.51 -5.63 8.78
N PHE A 12 39.30 -5.14 9.07
CA PHE A 12 38.93 -4.60 10.37
C PHE A 12 39.02 -5.64 11.49
N ARG A 13 38.47 -6.85 11.30
CA ARG A 13 38.55 -7.94 12.29
C ARG A 13 40.00 -8.34 12.59
N SER A 14 40.83 -8.43 11.54
CA SER A 14 42.26 -8.74 11.69
C SER A 14 42.99 -7.67 12.48
N LEU A 15 42.69 -6.40 12.25
CA LEU A 15 43.25 -5.26 12.98
C LEU A 15 42.82 -5.30 14.45
N LEU A 16 41.55 -5.60 14.74
CA LEU A 16 41.03 -5.73 16.11
C LEU A 16 41.74 -6.85 16.89
N GLN A 17 41.90 -8.02 16.26
CA GLN A 17 42.59 -9.17 16.86
C GLN A 17 44.08 -8.86 17.11
N THR A 18 44.70 -8.11 16.21
CA THR A 18 46.09 -7.67 16.33
C THR A 18 46.25 -6.65 17.47
N LEU A 19 45.32 -5.69 17.59
CA LEU A 19 45.27 -4.74 18.71
C LEU A 19 45.03 -5.43 20.05
N GLN A 20 44.15 -6.43 20.11
CA GLN A 20 43.93 -7.22 21.33
C GLN A 20 45.19 -7.98 21.74
N LYS A 21 45.94 -8.51 20.77
CA LYS A 21 47.21 -9.21 20.99
C LYS A 21 48.36 -8.29 21.40
N ILE A 22 48.40 -7.05 20.89
CA ILE A 22 49.42 -6.04 21.21
C ILE A 22 49.10 -5.29 22.51
N GLY A 23 47.81 -5.10 22.82
CA GLY A 23 47.33 -4.28 23.93
C GLY A 23 47.40 -4.95 25.30
N GLY A 24 47.79 -6.22 25.42
CA GLY A 24 47.99 -6.87 26.73
C GLY A 24 46.79 -6.80 27.68
N VAL A 25 45.57 -6.61 27.15
CA VAL A 25 44.35 -6.80 27.95
C VAL A 25 44.07 -8.28 27.92
N SER A 26 44.69 -9.01 28.85
CA SER A 26 44.18 -10.32 29.24
C SER A 26 42.69 -10.17 29.47
N SER A 27 41.91 -10.95 28.72
CA SER A 27 40.58 -11.35 29.15
C SER A 27 40.70 -11.72 30.62
N VAL A 28 40.10 -10.93 31.52
CA VAL A 28 39.84 -11.38 32.88
C VAL A 28 38.81 -12.49 32.70
N ASN A 29 39.33 -13.70 32.50
CA ASN A 29 38.58 -14.91 32.73
C ASN A 29 38.25 -14.89 34.22
N ASP A 30 36.99 -14.60 34.48
CA ASP A 30 36.31 -14.81 35.73
C ASP A 30 36.41 -16.31 36.06
N SER A 31 37.39 -16.68 36.87
CA SER A 31 37.54 -18.01 37.43
C SER A 31 37.18 -17.97 38.91
N HIS A 32 35.89 -17.92 39.22
CA HIS A 32 35.40 -18.34 40.53
C HIS A 32 33.97 -18.92 40.45
N LEU A 33 33.88 -20.21 40.83
CA LEU A 33 32.71 -21.05 41.10
C LEU A 33 32.11 -21.86 39.94
N GLN A 34 32.72 -23.03 39.81
CA GLN A 34 32.10 -24.30 39.45
C GLN A 34 30.81 -24.50 40.28
N ASN A 35 29.65 -24.36 39.64
CA ASN A 35 28.48 -25.12 40.06
C ASN A 35 27.68 -25.55 38.82
N ASP A 36 27.40 -26.83 38.82
CA ASP A 36 26.87 -27.62 37.72
C ASP A 36 25.38 -27.29 37.51
N HIS A 37 25.05 -26.55 36.44
CA HIS A 37 23.70 -26.55 35.90
C HIS A 37 23.72 -26.20 34.41
N VAL A 38 23.40 -27.20 33.58
CA VAL A 38 23.15 -27.09 32.15
C VAL A 38 22.23 -25.91 31.87
N SER A 39 22.81 -24.81 31.39
CA SER A 39 22.07 -23.62 30.97
C SER A 39 22.38 -23.37 29.51
N LYS A 40 21.42 -23.80 28.70
CA LYS A 40 21.11 -23.41 27.33
C LYS A 40 21.66 -22.01 26.99
N PRO A 41 22.25 -21.76 25.80
CA PRO A 41 22.71 -20.43 25.43
C PRO A 41 21.52 -19.48 25.51
N ALA A 42 21.65 -18.44 26.35
CA ALA A 42 20.66 -17.39 26.46
C ALA A 42 20.44 -16.79 25.07
N ALA A 43 19.22 -16.93 24.55
CA ALA A 43 18.78 -16.15 23.41
C ALA A 43 19.04 -14.67 23.72
N PRO A 44 19.42 -13.85 22.72
CA PRO A 44 19.58 -12.43 22.95
C PRO A 44 18.23 -11.91 23.48
N LEU A 45 18.23 -11.41 24.71
CA LEU A 45 17.12 -10.65 25.29
C LEU A 45 17.03 -9.32 24.54
N CYS A 46 16.63 -9.39 23.27
CA CYS A 46 15.99 -8.29 22.58
C CYS A 46 14.59 -8.20 23.18
N SER A 47 14.51 -7.73 24.42
CA SER A 47 13.28 -7.25 25.04
C SER A 47 12.88 -6.01 24.26
N ARG A 48 12.32 -6.21 23.05
CA ARG A 48 11.86 -5.13 22.18
C ARG A 48 10.98 -4.22 23.04
N SER A 49 11.34 -2.93 23.14
CA SER A 49 10.57 -1.96 23.92
C SER A 49 9.08 -2.11 23.63
N GLU A 50 8.22 -1.93 24.63
CA GLU A 50 6.76 -1.97 24.45
C GLU A 50 6.31 -1.03 23.32
N PHE A 51 6.97 0.12 23.19
CA PHE A 51 6.83 1.02 22.04
C PHE A 51 7.08 0.28 20.71
N ASN A 52 8.25 -0.36 20.59
CA ASN A 52 8.65 -1.06 19.37
C ASN A 52 7.75 -2.26 19.05
N LYS A 53 7.20 -2.95 20.05
CA LYS A 53 6.20 -4.03 19.84
C LYS A 53 4.91 -3.46 19.26
N LYS A 54 4.37 -2.39 19.86
CA LYS A 54 3.15 -1.72 19.39
C LYS A 54 3.34 -1.11 18.00
N ALA A 55 4.44 -0.40 17.76
CA ALA A 55 4.78 0.13 16.45
C ALA A 55 4.85 -0.95 15.36
N SER A 56 5.43 -2.13 15.68
CA SER A 56 5.47 -3.27 14.75
C SER A 56 4.08 -3.80 14.40
N LEU A 57 3.21 -3.91 15.39
CA LEU A 57 1.85 -4.39 15.21
C LEU A 57 1.06 -3.42 14.33
N ILE A 58 1.16 -2.13 14.60
CA ILE A 58 0.53 -1.07 13.81
C ILE A 58 1.04 -1.12 12.36
N GLY A 59 2.36 -1.19 12.16
CA GLY A 59 2.94 -1.30 10.82
C GLY A 59 2.45 -2.52 10.03
N SER A 60 2.37 -3.69 10.69
CA SER A 60 1.81 -4.90 10.09
C SER A 60 0.33 -4.74 9.76
N GLY A 61 -0.46 -4.15 10.66
CA GLY A 61 -1.87 -3.90 10.44
C GLY A 61 -2.13 -2.94 9.27
N ILE A 62 -1.37 -1.83 9.17
CA ILE A 62 -1.47 -0.91 8.03
C ILE A 62 -1.20 -1.63 6.70
N GLN A 63 -0.22 -2.53 6.67
CA GLN A 63 0.10 -3.30 5.48
C GLN A 63 -1.03 -4.26 5.09
N GLU A 64 -1.61 -4.95 6.06
CA GLU A 64 -2.75 -5.84 5.85
C GLU A 64 -3.98 -5.06 5.34
N THR A 65 -4.29 -3.93 5.97
CA THR A 65 -5.37 -3.02 5.55
C THR A 65 -5.14 -2.48 4.14
N SER A 66 -3.89 -2.12 3.81
CA SER A 66 -3.53 -1.67 2.45
C SER A 66 -3.77 -2.75 1.40
N GLN A 67 -3.48 -4.03 1.71
CA GLN A 67 -3.78 -5.14 0.80
C GLN A 67 -5.30 -5.33 0.60
N LYS A 68 -6.08 -5.20 1.68
CA LYS A 68 -7.55 -5.23 1.61
C LYS A 68 -8.09 -4.10 0.73
N ILE A 69 -7.54 -2.89 0.83
CA ILE A 69 -7.89 -1.75 -0.04
C ILE A 69 -7.58 -2.05 -1.51
N VAL A 70 -6.43 -2.65 -1.82
CA VAL A 70 -6.10 -3.07 -3.20
C VAL A 70 -7.11 -4.09 -3.73
N ARG A 71 -7.56 -5.04 -2.90
CA ARG A 71 -8.62 -5.99 -3.27
C ARG A 71 -9.95 -5.27 -3.49
N LEU A 72 -10.32 -4.33 -2.62
CA LEU A 72 -11.51 -3.49 -2.77
C LEU A 72 -11.48 -2.72 -4.10
N ALA A 73 -10.33 -2.15 -4.45
CA ALA A 73 -10.13 -1.43 -5.71
C ALA A 73 -10.38 -2.33 -6.92
N LYS A 74 -9.93 -3.60 -6.88
CA LYS A 74 -10.21 -4.58 -7.94
C LYS A 74 -11.70 -4.90 -8.05
N LEU A 75 -12.38 -5.09 -6.92
CA LEU A 75 -13.83 -5.36 -6.90
C LEU A 75 -14.64 -4.15 -7.39
N ALA A 76 -14.28 -2.94 -6.95
CA ALA A 76 -14.89 -1.69 -7.38
C ALA A 76 -14.72 -1.45 -8.90
N LYS A 77 -13.58 -1.84 -9.48
CA LYS A 77 -13.38 -1.78 -10.94
C LYS A 77 -14.16 -2.85 -11.71
N ARG A 78 -14.39 -4.02 -11.10
CA ARG A 78 -15.11 -5.14 -11.73
C ARG A 78 -16.63 -5.00 -11.64
N SER A 79 -17.15 -4.07 -10.84
CA SER A 79 -18.60 -3.85 -10.70
C SER A 79 -19.22 -3.50 -12.06
N SER A 80 -19.94 -4.45 -12.65
CA SER A 80 -20.65 -4.30 -13.91
C SER A 80 -22.15 -4.12 -13.66
N MET A 81 -22.91 -3.59 -14.64
CA MET A 81 -24.36 -3.37 -14.48
C MET A 81 -25.15 -4.63 -14.11
N PHE A 82 -24.63 -5.81 -14.45
CA PHE A 82 -25.28 -7.10 -14.27
C PHE A 82 -24.57 -8.01 -13.24
N ASP A 83 -23.36 -7.65 -12.82
CA ASP A 83 -22.53 -8.41 -11.88
C ASP A 83 -21.78 -7.42 -10.97
N ASP A 84 -22.51 -6.86 -10.00
CA ASP A 84 -21.99 -5.98 -8.95
C ASP A 84 -21.86 -6.78 -7.64
N PRO A 85 -20.65 -7.05 -7.14
CA PRO A 85 -20.45 -7.77 -5.89
C PRO A 85 -20.73 -6.87 -4.68
N ILE A 86 -21.97 -6.35 -4.57
CA ILE A 86 -22.37 -5.33 -3.58
C ILE A 86 -22.05 -5.79 -2.16
N MET A 87 -22.37 -7.04 -1.82
CA MET A 87 -22.15 -7.63 -0.50
C MET A 87 -20.66 -7.71 -0.14
N GLU A 88 -19.83 -8.25 -1.05
CA GLU A 88 -18.37 -8.38 -0.81
C GLU A 88 -17.73 -7.00 -0.65
N ILE A 89 -18.16 -6.01 -1.46
CA ILE A 89 -17.62 -4.65 -1.33
C ILE A 89 -18.07 -4.01 -0.01
N GLN A 90 -19.33 -4.19 0.40
CA GLN A 90 -19.82 -3.66 1.68
C GLN A 90 -19.09 -4.27 2.89
N GLU A 91 -18.94 -5.60 2.91
CA GLU A 91 -18.22 -6.32 3.96
C GLU A 91 -16.76 -5.87 4.03
N LEU A 92 -16.09 -5.85 2.88
CA LEU A 92 -14.69 -5.44 2.81
C LEU A 92 -14.51 -3.96 3.19
N THR A 93 -15.46 -3.08 2.84
CA THR A 93 -15.45 -1.67 3.27
C THR A 93 -15.62 -1.55 4.78
N ALA A 94 -16.55 -2.29 5.38
CA ALA A 94 -16.77 -2.28 6.82
C ALA A 94 -15.57 -2.82 7.61
N LEU A 95 -14.94 -3.88 7.10
CA LEU A 95 -13.74 -4.46 7.69
C LEU A 95 -12.57 -3.48 7.63
N ILE A 96 -12.29 -2.90 6.45
CA ILE A 96 -11.22 -1.91 6.30
C ILE A 96 -11.48 -0.68 7.20
N LYS A 97 -12.74 -0.22 7.29
CA LYS A 97 -13.14 0.88 8.19
C LYS A 97 -12.78 0.54 9.64
N SER A 98 -13.16 -0.65 10.11
CA SER A 98 -12.83 -1.10 11.47
C SER A 98 -11.32 -1.15 11.70
N ASP A 99 -10.56 -1.69 10.73
CA ASP A 99 -9.10 -1.75 10.81
C ASP A 99 -8.49 -0.35 10.92
N ILE A 100 -8.89 0.60 10.07
CA ILE A 100 -8.38 1.98 10.09
C ILE A 100 -8.70 2.67 11.42
N THR A 101 -9.92 2.50 11.95
CA THR A 101 -10.29 3.07 13.26
C THR A 101 -9.44 2.49 14.38
N ALA A 102 -9.24 1.16 14.39
CA ALA A 102 -8.40 0.49 15.38
C ALA A 102 -6.93 0.94 15.28
N LEU A 103 -6.39 1.06 14.06
CA LEU A 103 -5.04 1.54 13.81
C LEU A 103 -4.87 3.00 14.24
N ASN A 104 -5.86 3.86 14.00
CA ASN A 104 -5.85 5.24 14.45
C ASN A 104 -5.83 5.35 15.98
N MET A 105 -6.63 4.55 16.68
CA MET A 105 -6.59 4.49 18.15
C MET A 105 -5.24 3.97 18.66
N ALA A 106 -4.70 2.91 18.05
CA ALA A 106 -3.41 2.36 18.43
C ALA A 106 -2.25 3.36 18.20
N LEU A 107 -2.35 4.22 17.18
CA LEU A 107 -1.39 5.31 16.96
C LEU A 107 -1.47 6.40 18.04
N SER A 108 -2.67 6.79 18.45
CA SER A 108 -2.85 7.71 19.57
C SER A 108 -2.27 7.14 20.86
N ASP A 109 -2.51 5.85 21.12
CA ASP A 109 -1.90 5.14 22.26
C ASP A 109 -0.38 5.12 22.16
N LEU A 110 0.19 4.87 20.97
CA LEU A 110 1.63 4.89 20.76
C LEU A 110 2.23 6.28 21.03
N GLN A 111 1.55 7.35 20.62
CA GLN A 111 1.97 8.72 20.87
C GLN A 111 1.88 9.08 22.36
N THR A 112 0.87 8.61 23.08
CA THR A 112 0.79 8.83 24.53
C THR A 112 1.95 8.15 25.27
N LEU A 113 2.33 6.93 24.87
CA LEU A 113 3.50 6.24 25.41
C LEU A 113 4.80 7.02 25.14
N GLN A 114 4.95 7.54 23.92
CA GLN A 114 6.08 8.39 23.57
C GLN A 114 6.16 9.64 24.46
N ASN A 115 5.04 10.34 24.64
CA ASN A 115 4.98 11.55 25.48
C ASN A 115 5.28 11.23 26.95
N MET A 116 4.82 10.07 27.45
CA MET A 116 5.13 9.60 28.80
C MET A 116 6.63 9.32 28.99
N GLU A 117 7.27 8.67 28.01
CA GLU A 117 8.72 8.41 28.06
C GLU A 117 9.55 9.71 28.04
N ILE A 118 9.08 10.74 27.33
CA ILE A 118 9.72 12.07 27.32
C ILE A 118 9.52 12.77 28.67
N ALA A 119 8.35 12.64 29.29
CA ALA A 119 8.03 13.28 30.57
C ALA A 119 8.83 12.70 31.76
N ASP A 120 9.19 11.41 31.72
CA ASP A 120 9.93 10.71 32.78
C ASP A 120 11.41 11.15 32.88
N GLY A 121 11.92 11.89 31.88
CA GLY A 121 13.26 12.50 31.90
C GLY A 121 14.44 11.53 31.75
N ASN A 122 14.20 10.21 31.78
CA ASN A 122 15.22 9.17 31.61
C ASN A 122 15.24 8.62 30.16
N TYR A 123 15.36 9.51 29.18
CA TYR A 123 15.46 9.17 27.77
C TYR A 123 16.80 9.61 27.18
N SER A 124 17.29 8.84 26.21
CA SER A 124 18.36 9.27 25.32
C SER A 124 17.73 10.08 24.19
N GLU A 125 18.38 11.16 23.78
CA GLU A 125 17.96 12.01 22.64
C GLU A 125 17.66 11.16 21.40
N ASP A 126 18.56 10.22 21.08
CA ASP A 126 18.41 9.25 19.97
C ASP A 126 17.11 8.43 20.06
N ARG A 127 16.66 8.06 21.27
CA ARG A 127 15.44 7.27 21.47
C ARG A 127 14.19 8.10 21.18
N VAL A 128 14.21 9.39 21.53
CA VAL A 128 13.11 10.32 21.24
C VAL A 128 13.04 10.63 19.76
N VAL A 129 14.18 10.89 19.11
CA VAL A 129 14.24 11.06 17.65
C VAL A 129 13.69 9.81 16.96
N HIS A 130 14.20 8.63 17.30
CA HIS A 130 13.75 7.38 16.71
C HIS A 130 12.24 7.12 16.89
N SER A 131 11.73 7.28 18.11
CA SER A 131 10.30 7.07 18.39
C SER A 131 9.42 8.08 17.65
N THR A 132 9.87 9.33 17.52
CA THR A 132 9.17 10.36 16.73
C THR A 132 9.10 9.98 15.27
N THR A 133 10.25 9.64 14.66
CA THR A 133 10.32 9.23 13.26
C THR A 133 9.44 8.01 12.97
N VAL A 134 9.41 7.03 13.88
CA VAL A 134 8.54 5.85 13.74
C VAL A 134 7.07 6.22 13.82
N CYS A 135 6.68 7.08 14.76
CA CYS A 135 5.31 7.59 14.85
C CYS A 135 4.89 8.31 13.56
N ASP A 136 5.75 9.17 13.01
CA ASP A 136 5.47 9.96 11.82
C ASP A 136 5.37 9.11 10.56
N ASP A 137 6.27 8.15 10.39
CA ASP A 137 6.21 7.17 9.30
C ASP A 137 4.90 6.36 9.34
N LEU A 138 4.50 5.88 10.52
CA LEU A 138 3.25 5.13 10.68
C LEU A 138 2.01 6.02 10.41
N LYS A 139 2.01 7.27 10.87
CA LYS A 139 0.94 8.25 10.57
C LYS A 139 0.84 8.52 9.08
N GLY A 140 1.97 8.77 8.42
CA GLY A 140 2.02 8.99 6.97
C GLY A 140 1.51 7.79 6.18
N LYS A 141 1.89 6.57 6.57
CA LYS A 141 1.40 5.33 5.94
C LYS A 141 -0.10 5.12 6.17
N LEU A 142 -0.61 5.34 7.38
CA LEU A 142 -2.04 5.23 7.66
C LEU A 142 -2.83 6.28 6.88
N MET A 143 -2.36 7.53 6.85
CA MET A 143 -2.97 8.61 6.08
C MET A 143 -3.01 8.27 4.58
N GLY A 144 -1.93 7.69 4.04
CA GLY A 144 -1.88 7.19 2.67
C GLY A 144 -2.90 6.07 2.39
N ALA A 145 -3.05 5.12 3.32
CA ALA A 145 -4.03 4.05 3.21
C ALA A 145 -5.47 4.59 3.26
N THR A 146 -5.77 5.49 4.20
CA THR A 146 -7.08 6.15 4.32
C THR A 146 -7.44 6.94 3.06
N LYS A 147 -6.48 7.68 2.50
CA LYS A 147 -6.67 8.40 1.24
C LYS A 147 -6.95 7.46 0.07
N HIS A 148 -6.17 6.38 -0.07
CA HIS A 148 -6.39 5.39 -1.12
C HIS A 148 -7.79 4.74 -1.02
N LEU A 149 -8.25 4.43 0.20
CA LEU A 149 -9.62 3.95 0.41
C LEU A 149 -10.66 4.98 -0.02
N GLN A 150 -10.48 6.25 0.35
CA GLN A 150 -11.36 7.32 -0.07
C GLN A 150 -11.43 7.44 -1.60
N ASP A 151 -10.30 7.37 -2.30
CA ASP A 151 -10.23 7.42 -3.75
C ASP A 151 -10.99 6.25 -4.40
N VAL A 152 -10.82 5.03 -3.87
CA VAL A 152 -11.52 3.82 -4.36
C VAL A 152 -13.03 3.94 -4.16
N LEU A 153 -13.47 4.40 -2.99
CA LEU A 153 -14.88 4.57 -2.67
C LEU A 153 -15.51 5.68 -3.52
N THR A 154 -14.80 6.79 -3.74
CA THR A 154 -15.25 7.91 -4.59
C THR A 154 -15.39 7.45 -6.04
N ALA A 155 -14.38 6.77 -6.59
CA ALA A 155 -14.43 6.21 -7.94
C ALA A 155 -15.57 5.20 -8.11
N ARG A 156 -15.89 4.41 -7.08
CA ARG A 156 -17.05 3.52 -7.09
C ARG A 156 -18.36 4.32 -7.15
N THR A 157 -18.52 5.34 -6.31
CA THR A 157 -19.71 6.20 -6.30
C THR A 157 -19.94 6.86 -7.65
N GLU A 158 -18.87 7.36 -8.28
CA GLU A 158 -18.91 7.93 -9.63
C GLU A 158 -19.35 6.90 -10.68
N ASN A 159 -18.77 5.68 -10.66
CA ASN A 159 -19.17 4.60 -11.56
C ASN A 159 -20.65 4.23 -11.38
N ILE A 160 -21.11 4.07 -10.15
CA ILE A 160 -22.52 3.75 -9.86
C ILE A 160 -23.45 4.85 -10.38
N LYS A 161 -23.10 6.12 -10.17
CA LYS A 161 -23.86 7.29 -10.63
C LYS A 161 -23.90 7.38 -12.15
N ALA A 162 -22.78 7.15 -12.83
CA ALA A 162 -22.69 7.11 -14.29
C ALA A 162 -23.55 6.00 -14.88
N HIS A 163 -23.56 4.82 -14.24
CA HIS A 163 -24.43 3.71 -14.63
C HIS A 163 -25.92 4.02 -14.43
N GLU A 164 -26.29 4.62 -13.31
CA GLU A 164 -27.69 4.99 -13.05
C GLU A 164 -28.17 6.05 -14.05
N ASN A 165 -27.33 7.04 -14.37
CA ASN A 165 -27.63 8.03 -15.41
C ASN A 165 -27.85 7.38 -16.79
N ARG A 166 -26.96 6.45 -17.18
CA ARG A 166 -27.10 5.69 -18.43
C ARG A 166 -28.40 4.89 -18.46
N LYS A 167 -28.74 4.20 -17.36
CA LYS A 167 -30.00 3.47 -17.21
C LYS A 167 -31.20 4.40 -17.36
N GLN A 168 -31.18 5.59 -16.76
CA GLN A 168 -32.27 6.55 -16.89
C GLN A 168 -32.46 7.04 -18.34
N ILE A 169 -31.37 7.26 -19.09
CA ILE A 169 -31.45 7.67 -20.50
C ILE A 169 -32.13 6.59 -21.34
N PHE A 170 -31.70 5.33 -21.20
CA PHE A 170 -32.27 4.23 -21.99
C PHE A 170 -33.65 3.78 -21.50
N SER A 171 -33.94 3.90 -20.19
CA SER A 171 -35.24 3.52 -19.60
C SER A 171 -36.33 4.56 -19.85
N LYS A 172 -36.02 5.86 -19.93
CA LYS A 172 -36.99 6.91 -20.27
C LYS A 172 -37.40 6.86 -21.75
N ASN A 173 -36.57 6.32 -22.63
CA ASN A 173 -36.92 6.14 -24.04
C ASN A 173 -37.81 4.91 -24.26
N ALA A 174 -37.60 3.81 -23.51
CA ALA A 174 -38.45 2.61 -23.59
C ALA A 174 -39.90 2.85 -23.16
N SER A 175 -40.18 3.89 -22.37
CA SER A 175 -41.53 4.26 -21.92
C SER A 175 -42.19 5.36 -22.76
N ARG A 176 -41.44 6.05 -23.66
CA ARG A 176 -42.00 7.04 -24.59
C ARG A 176 -42.38 6.45 -25.95
N GLU A 177 -41.92 5.24 -26.27
CA GLU A 177 -42.11 4.62 -27.57
C GLU A 177 -42.72 3.23 -27.38
N ASN A 178 -44.04 3.19 -27.15
CA ASN A 178 -44.89 2.10 -27.65
C ASN A 178 -45.23 2.46 -29.10
N PRO A 179 -44.48 2.00 -30.12
CA PRO A 179 -44.79 2.29 -31.53
C PRO A 179 -46.08 1.61 -32.02
N PHE A 180 -46.75 0.79 -31.19
CA PHE A 180 -47.99 0.10 -31.54
C PHE A 180 -49.28 0.77 -31.07
N GLN A 181 -49.22 1.99 -30.49
CA GLN A 181 -50.42 2.67 -29.96
C GLN A 181 -50.81 3.97 -30.67
N ARG A 182 -50.14 4.31 -31.78
CA ARG A 182 -50.66 5.32 -32.71
C ARG A 182 -50.99 4.65 -34.02
N GLN A 183 -52.19 4.94 -34.51
CA GLN A 183 -52.74 4.59 -35.83
C GLN A 183 -53.54 3.28 -35.87
N THR A 184 -54.73 3.31 -35.26
CA THR A 184 -55.93 2.83 -35.98
C THR A 184 -56.64 4.05 -36.56
N GLU A 185 -56.06 4.63 -37.61
CA GLU A 185 -56.83 5.45 -38.53
C GLU A 185 -56.73 4.76 -39.88
N SER A 186 -57.85 4.16 -40.28
CA SER A 186 -57.99 3.38 -41.50
C SER A 186 -57.80 4.30 -42.72
N VAL A 187 -56.61 4.27 -43.32
CA VAL A 187 -56.41 4.75 -44.69
C VAL A 187 -55.82 3.60 -45.48
N THR A 188 -56.66 3.03 -46.33
CA THR A 188 -56.30 2.06 -47.36
C THR A 188 -55.34 2.73 -48.33
N GLU A 189 -54.04 2.52 -48.14
CA GLU A 189 -53.03 2.82 -49.15
C GLU A 189 -52.13 1.60 -49.34
N PRO A 190 -51.99 1.06 -50.57
CA PRO A 190 -51.17 -0.11 -50.81
C PRO A 190 -49.67 0.27 -50.80
N PRO A 191 -48.78 -0.67 -50.40
CA PRO A 191 -47.34 -0.42 -50.36
C PRO A 191 -46.74 -0.20 -51.78
N PRO A 192 -45.63 0.55 -51.92
CA PRO A 192 -45.12 1.11 -53.18
C PRO A 192 -44.37 0.12 -54.10
N TRP A 193 -44.68 -1.18 -54.04
CA TRP A 193 -44.13 -2.18 -54.97
C TRP A 193 -45.19 -2.89 -55.82
N SER A 194 -46.29 -2.21 -56.10
CA SER A 194 -47.26 -2.62 -57.11
C SER A 194 -47.08 -1.76 -58.37
N SER A 195 -46.08 -2.11 -59.18
CA SER A 195 -46.00 -1.68 -60.58
C SER A 195 -46.59 -2.78 -61.47
N SER A 196 -47.79 -2.55 -61.98
CA SER A 196 -48.39 -3.31 -63.07
C SER A 196 -47.71 -2.94 -64.39
N SER A 197 -47.36 -3.94 -65.20
CA SER A 197 -47.24 -3.82 -66.67
C SER A 197 -47.16 -5.20 -67.31
N THR A 198 -48.27 -5.63 -67.88
CA THR A 198 -48.36 -6.65 -68.92
C THR A 198 -47.71 -6.12 -70.22
N ALA A 199 -46.69 -6.80 -70.75
CA ALA A 199 -46.41 -6.81 -72.19
C ALA A 199 -45.54 -8.02 -72.55
N SER A 200 -45.93 -8.67 -73.64
CA SER A 200 -45.37 -9.87 -74.26
C SER A 200 -44.10 -9.57 -75.08
N GLY A 201 -43.18 -10.52 -75.22
CA GLY A 201 -42.25 -10.59 -76.35
C GLY A 201 -40.77 -10.91 -76.07
N SER A 202 -40.36 -12.10 -76.54
CA SER A 202 -39.03 -12.48 -77.09
C SER A 202 -37.74 -12.50 -76.23
N LEU A 203 -37.13 -13.70 -76.19
CA LEU A 203 -35.71 -14.07 -75.95
C LEU A 203 -34.76 -13.52 -77.08
N PRO A 204 -33.40 -13.69 -77.07
CA PRO A 204 -32.54 -14.57 -76.24
C PRO A 204 -31.13 -14.04 -75.78
N GLN A 205 -30.53 -14.80 -74.83
CA GLN A 205 -29.13 -15.28 -74.69
C GLN A 205 -27.90 -14.46 -74.17
N SER A 206 -27.08 -15.24 -73.42
CA SER A 206 -25.62 -15.21 -73.12
C SER A 206 -25.22 -14.70 -71.72
N GLY A 207 -24.42 -15.40 -70.90
CA GLY A 207 -23.73 -16.69 -71.03
C GLY A 207 -23.11 -17.11 -69.68
N LEU A 208 -22.93 -18.42 -69.47
CA LEU A 208 -22.13 -19.05 -68.39
C LEU A 208 -20.67 -19.26 -68.86
N PRO A 209 -19.69 -19.48 -67.95
CA PRO A 209 -19.27 -20.85 -67.57
C PRO A 209 -18.83 -20.96 -66.06
N PRO A 210 -18.29 -22.09 -65.53
CA PRO A 210 -18.93 -22.88 -64.46
C PRO A 210 -17.98 -23.30 -63.28
N ASN A 211 -18.44 -24.25 -62.43
CA ASN A 211 -17.81 -24.95 -61.26
C ASN A 211 -17.84 -24.19 -59.92
N GLY A 212 -18.63 -24.56 -58.89
CA GLY A 212 -18.80 -25.87 -58.23
C GLY A 212 -17.85 -25.89 -57.02
N VAL A 213 -18.26 -25.79 -55.74
CA VAL A 213 -18.92 -26.82 -54.91
C VAL A 213 -19.71 -26.18 -53.74
N GLN A 214 -20.81 -26.82 -53.37
CA GLN A 214 -21.75 -26.49 -52.29
C GLN A 214 -21.14 -26.68 -50.87
N ALA A 215 -21.42 -25.74 -49.97
CA ALA A 215 -21.55 -26.00 -48.52
C ALA A 215 -22.62 -25.08 -47.95
N GLY A 216 -23.76 -25.67 -47.60
CA GLY A 216 -24.96 -24.98 -47.15
C GLY A 216 -24.88 -24.49 -45.71
N SER A 217 -25.25 -23.23 -45.52
CA SER A 217 -25.71 -22.66 -44.26
C SER A 217 -26.73 -21.56 -44.59
N GLN A 218 -27.79 -21.95 -45.30
CA GLN A 218 -28.97 -21.11 -45.47
C GLN A 218 -29.71 -21.10 -44.13
N LEU A 219 -29.48 -20.04 -43.33
CA LEU A 219 -30.27 -19.74 -42.15
C LEU A 219 -31.72 -19.53 -42.60
N ARG A 220 -32.49 -20.61 -42.44
CA ARG A 220 -33.91 -20.73 -42.72
C ARG A 220 -34.68 -19.72 -41.88
N ARG A 221 -34.96 -18.55 -42.45
CA ARG A 221 -35.96 -17.62 -41.96
C ARG A 221 -37.31 -18.32 -42.09
N ARG A 222 -37.79 -18.90 -40.98
CA ARG A 222 -39.09 -19.56 -40.89
C ARG A 222 -40.18 -18.52 -41.20
N PRO A 223 -41.19 -18.80 -42.04
CA PRO A 223 -42.34 -17.92 -42.15
C PRO A 223 -43.03 -17.94 -40.79
N ALA A 224 -43.11 -16.80 -40.13
CA ALA A 224 -44.01 -16.61 -39.01
C ALA A 224 -45.42 -16.79 -39.57
N VAL A 225 -46.16 -17.74 -38.98
CA VAL A 225 -47.59 -17.87 -39.19
C VAL A 225 -48.23 -16.59 -38.64
N ASP A 226 -49.19 -16.03 -39.38
CA ASP A 226 -50.01 -14.91 -38.91
C ASP A 226 -50.74 -15.32 -37.62
N GLY A 227 -50.18 -14.88 -36.50
CA GLY A 227 -50.78 -14.91 -35.18
C GLY A 227 -50.32 -13.65 -34.50
N THR A 228 -51.15 -12.62 -34.54
CA THR A 228 -50.97 -11.36 -33.80
C THR A 228 -50.45 -11.66 -32.40
N PRO A 229 -49.24 -11.20 -32.02
CA PRO A 229 -48.80 -11.32 -30.64
C PRO A 229 -49.77 -10.51 -29.80
N SER A 230 -50.57 -11.19 -28.98
CA SER A 230 -51.52 -10.55 -28.10
C SER A 230 -50.74 -9.67 -27.11
N HIS A 231 -51.12 -8.39 -27.01
CA HIS A 231 -50.60 -7.41 -26.05
C HIS A 231 -50.47 -7.96 -24.61
N HIS A 232 -51.27 -8.96 -24.26
CA HIS A 232 -51.20 -9.71 -23.00
C HIS A 232 -49.84 -10.41 -22.76
N MET A 233 -49.21 -10.98 -23.80
CA MET A 233 -47.97 -11.75 -23.66
C MET A 233 -46.74 -10.86 -23.50
N GLU A 234 -46.73 -9.66 -24.10
CA GLU A 234 -45.73 -8.62 -23.84
C GLU A 234 -45.90 -7.98 -22.44
N MET A 235 -47.13 -7.73 -22.00
CA MET A 235 -47.40 -7.18 -20.66
C MET A 235 -46.93 -8.14 -19.55
N SER A 236 -47.08 -9.46 -19.76
CA SER A 236 -46.62 -10.47 -18.80
C SER A 236 -45.09 -10.59 -18.73
N MET A 237 -44.38 -10.38 -19.85
CA MET A 237 -42.91 -10.33 -19.89
C MET A 237 -42.35 -9.08 -19.20
N LEU A 238 -43.00 -7.92 -19.33
CA LEU A 238 -42.62 -6.70 -18.60
C LEU A 238 -42.89 -6.83 -17.09
N GLN A 239 -43.97 -7.50 -16.67
CA GLN A 239 -44.30 -7.69 -15.26
C GLN A 239 -43.32 -8.61 -14.53
N GLN A 240 -42.62 -9.52 -15.22
CA GLN A 240 -41.69 -10.46 -14.60
C GLN A 240 -40.25 -9.93 -14.48
N VAL A 241 -39.87 -8.91 -15.25
CA VAL A 241 -38.53 -8.29 -15.21
C VAL A 241 -38.47 -7.13 -14.21
N VAL A 242 -39.58 -6.43 -13.98
CA VAL A 242 -39.68 -5.28 -13.07
C VAL A 242 -39.37 -5.62 -11.59
N PRO A 243 -39.86 -6.72 -10.99
CA PRO A 243 -39.66 -7.00 -9.56
C PRO A 243 -38.20 -7.25 -9.19
N ARG A 244 -37.44 -7.89 -10.09
CA ARG A 244 -36.02 -8.21 -9.85
C ARG A 244 -35.13 -6.96 -9.98
N GLN A 245 -35.60 -5.96 -10.73
CA GLN A 245 -34.86 -4.73 -11.01
C GLN A 245 -34.99 -3.70 -9.88
N GLU A 246 -36.16 -3.62 -9.22
CA GLU A 246 -36.37 -2.70 -8.09
C GLU A 246 -35.52 -3.04 -6.87
N HIS A 247 -35.44 -4.33 -6.50
CA HIS A 247 -34.60 -4.79 -5.40
C HIS A 247 -33.11 -4.46 -5.61
N TYR A 248 -32.63 -4.51 -6.85
CA TYR A 248 -31.25 -4.18 -7.19
C TYR A 248 -30.96 -2.67 -7.09
N SER A 249 -31.87 -1.82 -7.56
CA SER A 249 -31.72 -0.35 -7.39
C SER A 249 -31.75 0.06 -5.92
N GLN A 250 -32.62 -0.56 -5.11
CA GLN A 250 -32.69 -0.27 -3.69
C GLN A 250 -31.41 -0.70 -2.96
N SER A 251 -30.87 -1.89 -3.25
CA SER A 251 -29.63 -2.38 -2.66
C SER A 251 -28.43 -1.46 -2.98
N ARG A 252 -28.35 -0.96 -4.22
CA ARG A 252 -27.31 0.02 -4.61
C ARG A 252 -27.46 1.36 -3.91
N ALA A 253 -28.68 1.87 -3.75
CA ALA A 253 -28.92 3.12 -3.05
C ALA A 253 -28.47 3.05 -1.58
N VAL A 254 -28.82 1.96 -0.88
CA VAL A 254 -28.34 1.70 0.49
C VAL A 254 -26.82 1.55 0.53
N ALA A 255 -26.23 0.84 -0.43
CA ALA A 255 -24.79 0.70 -0.52
C ALA A 255 -24.07 2.04 -0.71
N LEU A 256 -24.61 2.94 -1.53
CA LEU A 256 -24.07 4.28 -1.74
C LEU A 256 -24.13 5.11 -0.46
N GLN A 257 -25.25 5.10 0.25
CA GLN A 257 -25.38 5.84 1.51
C GLN A 257 -24.36 5.35 2.55
N ASN A 258 -24.13 4.03 2.63
CA ASN A 258 -23.11 3.46 3.51
C ASN A 258 -21.69 3.87 3.11
N VAL A 259 -21.42 3.95 1.80
CA VAL A 259 -20.13 4.44 1.28
C VAL A 259 -19.93 5.92 1.59
N GLU A 260 -20.94 6.76 1.39
CA GLU A 260 -20.88 8.20 1.72
C GLU A 260 -20.64 8.43 3.22
N SER A 261 -21.35 7.69 4.07
CA SER A 261 -21.12 7.70 5.52
C SER A 261 -19.68 7.32 5.86
N THR A 262 -19.17 6.25 5.24
CA THR A 262 -17.78 5.80 5.44
C THR A 262 -16.77 6.84 4.98
N ILE A 263 -16.98 7.49 3.83
CA ILE A 263 -16.10 8.57 3.34
C ILE A 263 -16.10 9.75 4.33
N SER A 264 -17.25 10.14 4.87
CA SER A 264 -17.36 11.23 5.84
C SER A 264 -16.60 10.92 7.13
N GLU A 265 -16.79 9.72 7.70
CA GLU A 265 -16.08 9.28 8.89
C GLU A 265 -14.57 9.19 8.68
N LEU A 266 -14.13 8.63 7.54
CA LEU A 266 -12.71 8.54 7.19
C LEU A 266 -12.09 9.92 6.94
N SER A 267 -12.85 10.89 6.45
CA SER A 267 -12.41 12.28 6.31
C SER A 267 -12.13 12.90 7.69
N GLY A 268 -12.90 12.51 8.72
CA GLY A 268 -12.62 12.85 10.11
C GLY A 268 -11.27 12.28 10.59
N ILE A 269 -11.02 11.00 10.33
CA ILE A 269 -9.73 10.34 10.66
C ILE A 269 -8.57 10.98 9.87
N PHE A 270 -8.76 11.27 8.59
CA PHE A 270 -7.77 11.93 7.74
C PHE A 270 -7.42 13.31 8.28
N THR A 271 -8.41 14.10 8.68
CA THR A 271 -8.19 15.42 9.29
C THR A 271 -7.44 15.27 10.62
N HIS A 272 -7.81 14.29 11.44
CA HIS A 272 -7.11 14.02 12.70
C HIS A 272 -5.62 13.68 12.46
N LEU A 273 -5.32 12.76 11.53
CA LEU A 273 -3.96 12.41 11.15
C LEU A 273 -3.20 13.61 10.57
N ALA A 274 -3.85 14.42 9.72
CA ALA A 274 -3.26 15.62 9.17
C ALA A 274 -2.91 16.64 10.26
N THR A 275 -3.79 16.86 11.25
CA THR A 275 -3.48 17.74 12.40
C THR A 275 -2.35 17.17 13.26
N MET A 276 -2.34 15.86 13.46
CA MET A 276 -1.33 15.17 14.25
C MET A 276 0.07 15.25 13.61
N VAL A 277 0.14 15.19 12.28
CA VAL A 277 1.39 15.36 11.50
C VAL A 277 1.76 16.85 11.41
N ALA A 278 0.80 17.74 11.19
CA ALA A 278 1.07 19.19 11.08
C ALA A 278 1.58 19.79 12.40
N GLN A 279 1.05 19.33 13.54
CA GLN A 279 1.46 19.82 14.86
C GLN A 279 2.88 19.39 15.23
N GLN A 280 3.34 18.24 14.73
CA GLN A 280 4.68 17.71 15.02
C GLN A 280 5.77 18.22 14.08
N GLY A 281 5.41 19.14 13.17
CA GLY A 281 6.30 19.64 12.14
C GLY A 281 6.35 18.66 10.98
N GLU A 282 6.44 19.20 9.76
CA GLU A 282 6.69 18.45 8.55
C GLU A 282 8.11 17.85 8.62
N LEU A 283 8.29 16.78 9.39
CA LEU A 283 9.39 15.84 9.17
C LEU A 283 9.03 15.03 7.92
N ALA A 284 8.99 15.73 6.78
CA ALA A 284 9.24 15.07 5.51
C ALA A 284 10.50 14.27 5.73
N ILE A 285 10.44 12.96 5.52
CA ILE A 285 11.56 12.03 5.67
C ILE A 285 12.71 12.51 4.77
N ARG A 286 13.49 13.47 5.25
CA ARG A 286 14.70 13.98 4.64
C ARG A 286 15.80 13.21 5.32
N ILE A 287 16.21 12.16 4.63
CA ILE A 287 17.38 11.35 4.95
C ILE A 287 18.64 12.25 5.11
N ASP A 288 18.60 13.49 4.64
CA ASP A 288 19.71 14.44 4.70
C ASP A 288 19.94 15.08 6.09
N GLU A 289 18.93 15.17 6.97
CA GLU A 289 19.03 15.97 8.21
C GLU A 289 19.77 15.26 9.36
N ASP A 290 19.86 13.92 9.31
CA ASP A 290 20.60 13.10 10.28
C ASP A 290 22.08 12.84 9.86
N MET A 291 22.45 13.24 8.63
CA MET A 291 23.80 13.00 8.10
C MET A 291 24.83 13.94 8.74
N ASP A 292 24.45 15.18 9.04
CA ASP A 292 25.32 16.17 9.68
C ASP A 292 25.61 15.82 11.16
N GLN A 293 24.59 15.34 11.88
CA GLN A 293 24.73 14.81 13.25
C GLN A 293 25.61 13.56 13.29
N SER A 294 25.39 12.63 12.35
CA SER A 294 26.24 11.45 12.18
C SER A 294 27.68 11.82 11.87
N LEU A 295 27.90 12.82 11.00
CA LEU A 295 29.23 13.33 10.67
C LEU A 295 29.90 13.97 11.89
N ALA A 296 29.17 14.77 12.67
CA ALA A 296 29.67 15.38 13.90
C ALA A 296 30.08 14.33 14.94
N ASN A 297 29.27 13.28 15.12
CA ASN A 297 29.57 12.17 16.03
C ASN A 297 30.78 11.34 15.55
N VAL A 298 30.88 11.08 14.25
CA VAL A 298 32.04 10.38 13.66
C VAL A 298 33.31 11.21 13.79
N GLU A 299 33.25 12.52 13.55
CA GLU A 299 34.40 13.42 13.70
C GLU A 299 34.80 13.58 15.17
N GLY A 300 33.82 13.61 16.09
CA GLY A 300 34.05 13.55 17.54
C GLY A 300 34.76 12.28 17.96
N ALA A 301 34.31 11.12 17.47
CA ALA A 301 34.94 9.82 17.73
C ALA A 301 36.36 9.75 17.13
N ARG A 302 36.55 10.28 15.92
CA ARG A 302 37.87 10.39 15.28
C ARG A 302 38.83 11.24 16.11
N ASN A 303 38.37 12.39 16.60
CA ASN A 303 39.16 13.25 17.46
C ASN A 303 39.53 12.58 18.79
N ALA A 304 38.61 11.83 19.39
CA ALA A 304 38.89 11.04 20.59
C ALA A 304 39.95 9.95 20.33
N LEU A 305 39.85 9.23 19.20
CA LEU A 305 40.84 8.23 18.80
C LEU A 305 42.21 8.84 18.50
N LEU A 306 42.27 9.98 17.81
CA LEU A 306 43.52 10.70 17.56
C LEU A 306 44.15 11.19 18.85
N ARG A 307 43.35 11.69 19.79
CA ARG A 307 43.82 12.13 21.11
C ARG A 307 44.42 10.96 21.90
N HIS A 308 43.74 9.81 21.89
CA HIS A 308 44.24 8.60 22.55
C HIS A 308 45.51 8.05 21.89
N LEU A 309 45.59 8.06 20.57
CA LEU A 309 46.80 7.68 19.83
C LEU A 309 47.97 8.62 20.17
N ASN A 310 47.73 9.93 20.22
CA ASN A 310 48.75 10.91 20.54
C ASN A 310 49.27 10.74 21.98
N GLN A 311 48.36 10.45 22.93
CA GLN A 311 48.71 10.15 24.33
C GLN A 311 49.56 8.87 24.45
N ILE A 312 49.22 7.80 23.72
CA ILE A 312 50.05 6.58 23.65
C ILE A 312 51.41 6.86 22.99
N SER A 313 51.45 7.67 21.93
CA SER A 313 52.69 7.98 21.21
C SER A 313 53.66 8.82 22.04
N SER A 314 53.14 9.81 22.78
CA SER A 314 53.92 10.68 23.66
C SER A 314 54.64 9.87 24.75
N ASN A 315 53.96 8.85 25.28
CA ASN A 315 54.52 7.98 26.31
C ASN A 315 55.75 7.19 25.82
N ARG A 316 55.85 6.89 24.52
CA ARG A 316 57.04 6.23 23.95
C ARG A 316 58.26 7.15 23.94
N TRP A 317 58.07 8.43 23.64
CA TRP A 317 59.18 9.40 23.67
C TRP A 317 59.65 9.68 25.10
N LEU A 318 58.73 9.68 26.06
CA LEU A 318 59.05 9.72 27.50
C LEU A 318 59.87 8.49 27.92
N LEU A 319 59.49 7.29 27.47
CA LEU A 319 60.25 6.06 27.77
C LEU A 319 61.67 6.11 27.19
N ILE A 320 61.84 6.59 25.96
CA ILE A 320 63.16 6.77 25.32
C ILE A 320 64.05 7.73 26.12
N LYS A 321 63.50 8.85 26.61
CA LYS A 321 64.25 9.81 27.44
C LYS A 321 64.72 9.19 28.74
N ILE A 322 63.85 8.45 29.43
CA ILE A 322 64.19 7.74 30.67
C ILE A 322 65.29 6.70 30.39
N PHE A 323 65.19 5.97 29.29
CA PHE A 323 66.22 5.00 28.89
C PHE A 323 67.59 5.65 28.65
N ILE A 324 67.63 6.78 27.93
CA ILE A 324 68.88 7.53 27.71
C ILE A 324 69.48 8.03 29.03
N ALA A 325 68.64 8.52 29.95
CA ALA A 325 69.10 8.96 31.27
C ALA A 325 69.71 7.79 32.08
N ILE A 326 69.06 6.63 32.07
CA ILE A 326 69.58 5.42 32.74
C ILE A 326 70.92 4.98 32.14
N VAL A 327 71.04 4.96 30.80
CA VAL A 327 72.29 4.59 30.12
C VAL A 327 73.40 5.59 30.43
N PHE A 328 73.10 6.90 30.43
CA PHE A 328 74.06 7.94 30.82
C PHE A 328 74.57 7.74 32.24
N PHE A 329 73.68 7.51 33.21
CA PHE A 329 74.07 7.22 34.59
C PHE A 329 74.90 5.94 34.71
N LEU A 330 74.56 4.90 33.95
CA LEU A 330 75.32 3.65 33.93
C LEU A 330 76.74 3.86 33.38
N VAL A 331 76.90 4.62 32.31
CA VAL A 331 78.21 4.95 31.74
C VAL A 331 79.05 5.78 32.73
N VAL A 332 78.44 6.80 33.35
CA VAL A 332 79.11 7.60 34.39
C VAL A 332 79.51 6.73 35.57
N PHE A 333 78.63 5.84 36.04
CA PHE A 333 78.93 4.92 37.13
C PHE A 333 80.10 3.98 36.80
N ILE A 334 80.13 3.40 35.59
CA ILE A 334 81.26 2.56 35.15
C ILE A 334 82.56 3.36 35.09
N ILE A 335 82.53 4.61 34.65
CA ILE A 335 83.76 5.42 34.51
C ILE A 335 84.29 5.92 35.87
N PHE A 336 83.40 6.23 36.82
CA PHE A 336 83.77 6.88 38.08
C PHE A 336 83.81 5.96 39.29
N VAL A 337 83.14 4.79 39.25
CA VAL A 337 83.04 3.86 40.40
C VAL A 337 83.75 2.53 40.16
N ALA A 338 83.81 2.03 38.91
CA ALA A 338 84.66 0.88 38.57
C ALA A 338 86.09 1.32 38.26
#